data_AF-A0A2U3GVD6-F1
#
_entry.id   AF-A0A2U3GVD6-F1
#
_cell.length_a   1.000
_cell.length_b   1.000
_cell.length_c   1.000
_cell.angle_alpha   90.00
_cell.angle_beta   90.00
_cell.angle_gamma   90.00
#
_symmetry.space_group_name_H-M   'P 1'
#
loop_
_entity.id
_entity.type
_entity.pdbx_description
1 polymer ?
#
loop_
_entity_poly.entity_id
_entity_poly.type
_entity_poly.pdbx_seq_one_letter_code
_entity_poly.pdbx_strand_id
1 'polypeptide(L)'
;MALRIYEVDVPIHDTTHPDRRGLHVFTGVADSPAAALRRAHEVYDAVLAAHTAGLDIPDTQDGGWTARGLRPGWELDWHAAKAGPWHNPVSWTSSSDFAL
;
A
#
# COMPACT_ATOMS: atom_id res chain seq x y z
N MET A 1 -19.78 8.57 10.21
CA MET A 1 -18.34 8.67 10.57
C MET A 1 -17.61 9.27 9.39
N ALA A 2 -16.71 10.23 9.60
CA ALA A 2 -15.92 10.81 8.52
C ALA A 2 -14.88 9.78 8.06
N LEU A 3 -15.00 9.32 6.82
CA LEU A 3 -14.07 8.40 6.19
C LEU A 3 -12.72 9.11 6.03
N ARG A 4 -11.69 8.62 6.74
CA ARG A 4 -10.32 9.15 6.63
C ARG A 4 -9.55 8.31 5.62
N ILE A 5 -8.72 8.96 4.82
CA ILE A 5 -7.78 8.27 3.95
C ILE A 5 -6.60 7.81 4.79
N TYR A 6 -6.25 6.55 4.64
CA TYR A 6 -5.08 5.94 5.22
C TYR A 6 -4.12 5.53 4.10
N GLU A 7 -2.85 5.55 4.45
CA GLU A 7 -1.73 5.10 3.65
C GLU A 7 -1.09 3.90 4.35
N VAL A 8 -0.77 2.88 3.57
CA VAL A 8 -0.04 1.69 4.01
C VAL A 8 1.21 1.57 3.15
N ASP A 9 2.34 1.85 3.78
CA ASP A 9 3.66 1.75 3.21
C ASP A 9 4.19 0.34 3.45
N VAL A 10 4.36 -0.43 2.38
CA VAL A 10 4.92 -1.78 2.44
C VAL A 10 6.28 -1.77 1.75
N PRO A 11 7.38 -2.03 2.47
CA PRO A 11 8.68 -2.17 1.83
C PRO A 11 8.67 -3.31 0.83
N ILE A 12 9.30 -3.08 -0.33
CA ILE A 12 9.44 -4.09 -1.37
C ILE A 12 10.90 -4.25 -1.76
N HIS A 13 11.29 -5.45 -2.12
CA HIS A 13 12.63 -5.73 -2.63
C HIS A 13 12.57 -6.60 -3.88
N ASP A 14 13.52 -6.39 -4.78
CA ASP A 14 13.67 -7.20 -5.99
C ASP A 14 14.31 -8.54 -5.60
N THR A 15 13.64 -9.65 -5.90
CA THR A 15 14.13 -11.00 -5.55
C THR A 15 15.32 -11.42 -6.40
N THR A 16 15.54 -10.76 -7.54
CA THR A 16 16.69 -11.00 -8.43
C THR A 16 17.87 -10.10 -8.12
N HIS A 17 17.62 -8.93 -7.54
CA HIS A 17 18.64 -7.93 -7.19
C HIS A 17 18.37 -7.37 -5.78
N PRO A 18 18.85 -8.02 -4.70
CA PRO A 18 18.51 -7.67 -3.32
C PRO A 18 18.96 -6.25 -2.89
N ASP A 19 19.86 -5.61 -3.64
CA ASP A 19 20.25 -4.21 -3.46
C ASP A 19 19.15 -3.23 -3.90
N ARG A 20 18.19 -3.66 -4.72
CA ARG A 20 17.05 -2.85 -5.15
C ARG A 20 15.93 -2.96 -4.14
N ARG A 21 15.67 -1.85 -3.47
CA ARG A 21 14.56 -1.69 -2.52
C ARG A 21 13.64 -0.58 -2.98
N GLY A 22 12.39 -0.70 -2.60
CA GLY A 22 11.35 0.27 -2.90
C GLY A 22 10.28 0.26 -1.82
N LEU A 23 9.26 1.06 -2.05
CA LEU A 23 8.07 1.14 -1.20
C LEU A 23 6.85 1.00 -2.10
N HIS A 24 5.98 0.05 -1.77
CA HIS A 24 4.66 -0.05 -2.35
C HIS A 24 3.66 0.63 -1.41
N VAL A 25 3.00 1.66 -1.90
CA VAL A 25 2.11 2.50 -1.11
C VAL A 25 0.67 2.18 -1.49
N PHE A 26 -0.10 1.61 -0.56
CA PHE A 26 -1.53 1.42 -0.71
C PHE A 26 -2.26 2.57 -0.03
N THR A 27 -3.13 3.26 -0.75
CA THR A 27 -3.96 4.32 -0.18
C THR A 27 -5.42 3.94 -0.28
N GLY A 28 -6.20 4.24 0.75
CA GLY A 28 -7.65 4.02 0.69
C GLY A 28 -8.36 4.44 1.97
N VAL A 29 -9.67 4.34 1.93
CA VAL A 29 -10.53 4.67 3.06
C VAL A 29 -10.48 3.55 4.11
N ALA A 30 -10.28 3.91 5.38
CA ALA A 30 -10.43 3.00 6.51
C ALA A 30 -10.89 3.72 7.78
N ASP A 31 -11.32 2.95 8.78
CA ASP A 31 -11.71 3.47 10.09
C ASP A 31 -10.51 3.62 11.04
N SER A 32 -9.46 2.82 10.86
CA SER A 32 -8.26 2.78 11.71
C SER A 32 -7.03 2.28 10.95
N PRO A 33 -5.80 2.50 11.45
CA PRO A 33 -4.58 1.94 10.84
C PRO A 33 -4.60 0.41 10.72
N ALA A 34 -5.15 -0.28 11.72
CA ALA A 34 -5.28 -1.74 11.68
C ALA A 34 -6.29 -2.20 10.61
N ALA A 35 -7.39 -1.47 10.46
CA ALA A 35 -8.35 -1.73 9.38
C ALA A 35 -7.71 -1.44 8.01
N ALA A 36 -6.90 -0.38 7.89
CA ALA A 36 -6.16 -0.05 6.67
C ALA A 36 -5.20 -1.17 6.26
N LEU A 37 -4.38 -1.69 7.20
CA LEU A 37 -3.49 -2.83 6.93
C LEU A 37 -4.27 -4.05 6.44
N ARG A 38 -5.37 -4.37 7.11
CA ARG A 38 -6.21 -5.51 6.73
C ARG A 38 -6.78 -5.33 5.32
N ARG A 39 -7.31 -4.15 4.99
CA ARG A 39 -7.85 -3.85 3.65
C ARG A 39 -6.77 -3.88 2.58
N ALA A 40 -5.59 -3.33 2.85
CA ALA A 40 -4.46 -3.39 1.93
C ALA A 40 -4.03 -4.84 1.64
N HIS A 41 -4.01 -5.69 2.68
CA HIS A 41 -3.70 -7.11 2.52
C HIS A 41 -4.77 -7.86 1.72
N GLU A 42 -6.06 -7.62 1.99
CA GLU A 42 -7.19 -8.19 1.23
C GLU A 42 -7.10 -7.83 -0.27
N VAL A 43 -6.74 -6.58 -0.57
CA VAL A 43 -6.58 -6.09 -1.95
C VAL A 43 -5.36 -6.72 -2.62
N TYR A 44 -4.24 -6.83 -1.90
CA TYR A 44 -3.05 -7.51 -2.40
C TYR A 44 -3.32 -8.98 -2.76
N ASP A 45 -3.99 -9.72 -1.87
CA ASP A 45 -4.38 -11.11 -2.13
C ASP A 45 -5.27 -11.25 -3.37
N ALA A 46 -6.27 -10.35 -3.51
CA ALA A 46 -7.15 -10.34 -4.67
C ALA A 46 -6.39 -10.05 -5.98
N VAL A 47 -5.46 -9.10 -5.94
CA VAL A 47 -4.62 -8.75 -7.09
C VAL A 47 -3.64 -9.87 -7.43
N LEU A 48 -3.03 -10.51 -6.43
CA LEU A 48 -2.14 -11.65 -6.61
C LEU A 48 -2.90 -12.86 -7.21
N ALA A 49 -4.12 -13.12 -6.75
CA ALA A 49 -4.98 -14.16 -7.30
C ALA A 49 -5.37 -13.87 -8.75
N ALA A 50 -5.78 -12.64 -9.07
CA ALA A 50 -6.08 -12.22 -10.45
C ALA A 50 -4.85 -12.35 -11.36
N HIS A 51 -3.69 -11.88 -10.90
CA HIS A 51 -2.42 -11.99 -11.64
C HIS A 51 -2.01 -13.45 -11.88
N THR A 52 -2.13 -14.31 -10.85
CA THR A 52 -1.83 -15.75 -10.98
C THR A 52 -2.79 -16.45 -11.94
N ALA A 53 -4.04 -15.99 -12.02
CA ALA A 53 -5.03 -16.45 -12.97
C ALA A 53 -4.84 -15.88 -14.39
N GLY A 54 -3.86 -14.99 -14.62
CA GLY A 54 -3.64 -14.32 -15.90
C GLY A 54 -4.74 -13.31 -16.26
N LEU A 55 -5.49 -12.83 -15.27
CA LEU A 55 -6.57 -11.86 -15.41
C LEU A 55 -6.05 -10.43 -15.27
N ASP A 56 -6.78 -9.48 -15.85
CA ASP A 56 -6.50 -8.05 -15.70
C ASP A 56 -6.58 -7.65 -14.21
N ILE A 57 -5.58 -6.90 -13.74
CA ILE A 57 -5.52 -6.45 -12.35
C ILE A 57 -6.55 -5.34 -12.17
N PRO A 58 -7.53 -5.49 -11.24
CA PRO A 58 -8.53 -4.46 -11.03
C PRO A 58 -7.88 -3.13 -10.63
N ASP A 59 -8.18 -2.08 -11.39
CA ASP A 59 -7.53 -0.77 -11.26
C ASP A 59 -7.86 -0.07 -9.93
N THR A 60 -9.02 -0.31 -9.33
CA THR A 60 -9.42 0.22 -8.02
C THR A 60 -10.49 -0.68 -7.40
N GLN A 61 -10.27 -1.14 -6.16
CA GLN A 61 -11.27 -1.84 -5.35
C GLN A 61 -12.10 -0.83 -4.52
N ASP A 62 -13.27 -1.27 -4.05
CA ASP A 62 -14.16 -0.47 -3.20
C ASP A 62 -13.41 0.22 -2.04
N GLY A 63 -13.60 1.54 -1.91
CA GLY A 63 -12.91 2.37 -0.91
C GLY A 63 -11.58 2.98 -1.39
N GLY A 64 -11.25 2.85 -2.68
CA GLY A 64 -10.08 3.51 -3.29
C GLY A 64 -8.77 2.76 -3.10
N TRP A 65 -8.82 1.56 -2.52
CA TRP A 65 -7.64 0.72 -2.36
C TRP A 65 -7.17 0.21 -3.73
N THR A 66 -5.98 0.63 -4.13
CA THR A 66 -5.34 0.18 -5.38
C THR A 66 -3.97 -0.40 -5.05
N ALA A 67 -3.62 -1.50 -5.72
CA ALA A 67 -2.27 -2.06 -5.72
C ALA A 67 -1.53 -1.72 -7.02
N ARG A 68 -1.69 -0.48 -7.51
CA ARG A 68 -1.04 -0.08 -8.76
C ARG A 68 0.48 -0.20 -8.60
N GLY A 69 1.11 -0.90 -9.53
CA GLY A 69 2.55 -1.10 -9.51
C GLY A 69 3.00 -2.37 -8.78
N LEU A 70 2.13 -3.37 -8.65
CA LEU A 70 2.57 -4.73 -8.37
C LEU A 70 3.53 -5.17 -9.48
N ARG A 71 4.80 -5.39 -9.15
CA ARG A 71 5.84 -5.74 -10.11
C ARG A 71 6.18 -7.22 -9.97
N PRO A 72 6.12 -8.01 -11.05
CA PRO A 72 6.60 -9.39 -11.01
C PRO A 72 8.09 -9.40 -10.64
N GLY A 73 8.49 -10.31 -9.74
CA GLY A 73 9.86 -10.40 -9.22
C GLY A 73 10.18 -9.47 -8.05
N TRP A 74 9.19 -8.76 -7.50
CA TRP A 74 9.34 -7.98 -6.27
C TRP A 74 8.50 -8.60 -5.15
N GLU A 75 9.10 -8.79 -3.98
CA GLU A 75 8.41 -9.32 -2.79
C GLU A 75 8.03 -8.17 -1.85
N LEU A 76 6.88 -8.31 -1.17
CA LEU A 76 6.37 -7.34 -0.20
C LEU A 76 6.69 -7.79 1.23
N ASP A 77 7.43 -6.97 1.96
CA ASP A 77 7.79 -7.19 3.36
C ASP A 77 6.69 -6.68 4.30
N TRP A 78 5.58 -7.43 4.37
CA TRP A 78 4.43 -7.06 5.21
C TRP A 78 4.76 -6.92 6.71
N HIS A 79 5.78 -7.64 7.20
CA HIS A 79 6.23 -7.50 8.59
C HIS A 79 6.80 -6.11 8.90
N ALA A 80 7.33 -5.42 7.90
CA ALA A 80 7.83 -4.05 8.00
C ALA A 80 6.82 -3.00 7.53
N ALA A 81 5.58 -3.40 7.21
CA ALA A 81 4.54 -2.50 6.73
C ALA A 81 4.12 -1.50 7.81
N LYS A 82 3.92 -0.25 7.41
CA LYS A 82 3.45 0.84 8.27
C LYS A 82 2.14 1.34 7.74
N ALA A 83 1.16 1.55 8.63
CA ALA A 83 -0.09 2.19 8.27
C ALA A 83 -0.28 3.47 9.08
N GLY A 84 -0.63 4.55 8.38
CA GLY A 84 -0.85 5.85 8.96
C GLY A 84 -1.98 6.59 8.25
N PRO A 85 -2.58 7.60 8.91
CA PRO A 85 -3.47 8.52 8.20
C PRO A 85 -2.67 9.22 7.09
N TRP A 86 -3.23 9.25 5.89
CA TRP A 86 -2.59 9.92 4.76
C TRP A 86 -2.52 11.42 5.03
N HIS A 87 -1.31 11.97 5.01
CA HIS A 87 -1.08 13.40 5.15
C HIS A 87 -0.83 13.98 3.77
N ASN A 88 -1.73 14.86 3.33
CA ASN A 88 -1.59 15.56 2.06
C ASN A 88 -0.28 16.36 2.04
N PRO A 89 0.68 16.07 1.14
CA PRO A 89 1.98 16.76 1.10
C PRO A 89 1.88 18.24 0.70
N VAL A 90 0.76 18.69 0.12
CA VAL A 90 0.52 20.12 -0.17
C VAL A 90 -0.28 20.84 0.93
N SER A 91 -0.65 20.16 2.01
CA SER A 91 -1.24 20.81 3.18
C SER A 91 -0.12 21.44 4.01
N TRP A 92 0.01 22.77 3.94
CA TRP A 92 0.96 23.63 4.67
C TRP A 92 0.92 23.54 6.21
N THR A 93 0.31 22.51 6.81
CA THR A 93 0.01 22.44 8.25
C THR A 93 0.44 21.17 8.98
N SER A 94 1.35 20.34 8.46
CA SER A 94 1.93 19.27 9.29
C SER A 94 3.43 19.13 9.11
N SER A 95 4.15 19.50 10.18
CA SER A 95 5.59 19.36 10.37
C SER A 95 5.99 17.89 10.17
N SER A 96 6.71 17.61 9.09
CA SER A 96 7.30 16.30 8.86
C SER A 96 8.55 16.16 9.75
N ASP A 97 8.38 15.49 10.88
CA ASP A 97 9.51 14.88 11.60
C ASP A 97 9.92 13.60 10.85
N PHE A 98 10.66 13.78 9.76
CA PHE A 98 11.51 12.72 9.23
C PHE A 98 12.90 12.96 9.80
N ALA A 99 13.19 12.37 10.95
CA ALA A 99 14.55 12.28 11.45
C ALA A 99 15.37 11.39 10.50
N LEU A 100 16.40 11.98 9.88
CA LEU A 100 17.49 11.32 9.16
C LEU A 100 18.60 10.92 10.12
#